data_AF-A0A357IQI3-F1
#
_entry.id   AF-A0A357IQI3-F1
#
_cell.length_a   1.000
_cell.length_b   1.000
_cell.length_c   1.000
_cell.angle_alpha   90.00
_cell.angle_beta   90.00
_cell.angle_gamma   90.00
#
_symmetry.space_group_name_H-M   'P 1'
#
loop_
_entity.id
_entity.type
_entity.pdbx_description
1 polymer ?
#
loop_
_entity_poly.entity_id
_entity_poly.type
_entity_poly.pdbx_seq_one_letter_code
_entity_poly.pdbx_strand_id
1 'polypeptide(L)'
;MKEKKTTKLSIKETVWYCIAAFFGLVGLVFLVLGIVGEHLPVLSSENGILLSEKAWLTNWSPLGYRYWGIILILAAALLAVICLSLFAREGDRDVERVMRRAQRLGISQDESQSK
;
A
#
# COMPACT_ATOMS: atom_id res chain seq x y z
N MET A 1 33.13 -0.88 -11.44
CA MET A 1 31.65 -0.76 -11.33
C MET A 1 31.25 -1.17 -9.93
N LYS A 2 30.76 -0.26 -9.08
CA LYS A 2 30.26 -0.61 -7.73
C LYS A 2 28.90 -1.26 -7.88
N GLU A 3 28.78 -2.53 -7.54
CA GLU A 3 27.50 -3.24 -7.48
C GLU A 3 26.55 -2.51 -6.52
N LYS A 4 25.36 -2.17 -7.03
CA LYS A 4 24.29 -1.53 -6.28
C LYS A 4 23.78 -2.58 -5.28
N LYS A 5 24.19 -2.49 -4.01
CA LYS A 5 23.68 -3.36 -2.94
C LYS A 5 22.15 -3.22 -2.92
N THR A 6 21.46 -4.26 -3.34
CA THR A 6 20.01 -4.37 -3.26
C THR A 6 19.63 -4.35 -1.78
N THR A 7 19.07 -3.23 -1.32
CA THR A 7 18.41 -3.15 -0.01
C THR A 7 17.32 -4.22 0.00
N LYS A 8 17.52 -5.26 0.80
CA LYS A 8 16.53 -6.35 0.94
C LYS A 8 15.32 -5.74 1.63
N LEU A 9 14.23 -5.58 0.87
CA LEU A 9 12.92 -5.28 1.44
C LEU A 9 12.59 -6.34 2.49
N SER A 10 12.19 -5.89 3.67
CA SER A 10 11.79 -6.80 4.74
C SER A 10 10.49 -7.50 4.34
N ILE A 11 10.38 -8.81 4.61
CA ILE A 11 9.16 -9.58 4.30
C ILE A 11 7.91 -8.90 4.89
N LYS A 12 8.06 -8.25 6.05
CA LYS A 12 7.01 -7.48 6.71
C LYS A 12 6.54 -6.29 5.88
N GLU A 13 7.46 -5.57 5.23
CA GLU A 13 7.15 -4.45 4.33
C GLU A 13 6.32 -4.93 3.15
N THR A 14 6.75 -6.03 2.52
CA THR A 14 6.03 -6.63 1.39
C THR A 14 4.61 -7.03 1.77
N VAL A 15 4.41 -7.62 2.96
CA VAL A 15 3.06 -8.00 3.43
C VAL A 15 2.17 -6.77 3.61
N TRP A 16 2.67 -5.68 4.20
CA TRP A 16 1.90 -4.44 4.36
C TRP A 16 1.54 -3.80 3.02
N TYR A 17 2.47 -3.79 2.05
CA TYR A 17 2.17 -3.33 0.70
C TYR A 17 1.15 -4.22 -0.01
N CYS A 18 1.21 -5.55 0.17
CA CYS A 18 0.20 -6.46 -0.37
C CYS A 18 -1.19 -6.18 0.22
N ILE A 19 -1.28 -5.90 1.53
CA ILE A 19 -2.54 -5.55 2.18
C ILE A 19 -3.07 -4.21 1.62
N ALA A 20 -2.23 -3.17 1.55
CA ALA A 20 -2.64 -1.88 1.00
C ALA A 20 -3.09 -1.99 -0.47
N ALA A 21 -2.38 -2.77 -1.28
CA ALA A 21 -2.76 -3.05 -2.66
C ALA A 21 -4.08 -3.81 -2.77
N PHE A 22 -4.32 -4.79 -1.90
CA PHE A 22 -5.58 -5.52 -1.84
C PHE A 22 -6.76 -4.59 -1.52
N PHE A 23 -6.63 -3.74 -0.49
CA PHE A 23 -7.66 -2.74 -0.17
C PHE A 23 -7.91 -1.77 -1.32
N GLY A 24 -6.85 -1.33 -2.01
CA GLY A 24 -6.97 -0.47 -3.19
C GLY A 24 -7.72 -1.16 -4.34
N LEU A 25 -7.43 -2.44 -4.59
CA LEU A 25 -8.09 -3.22 -5.64
C LEU A 25 -9.57 -3.46 -5.32
N VAL A 26 -9.89 -3.85 -4.07
CA VAL A 26 -11.28 -4.02 -3.63
C VAL A 26 -12.05 -2.69 -3.73
N GLY A 27 -11.44 -1.58 -3.29
CA GLY A 27 -12.03 -0.24 -3.43
C GLY A 27 -12.28 0.15 -4.88
N LEU A 28 -11.34 -0.16 -5.78
CA LEU A 28 -11.49 0.10 -7.21
C LEU A 28 -12.64 -0.72 -7.80
N VAL A 29 -12.75 -2.01 -7.46
CA VAL A 29 -13.85 -2.86 -7.92
C VAL A 29 -15.20 -2.30 -7.48
N PHE A 30 -15.33 -1.89 -6.21
CA PHE A 30 -16.58 -1.27 -5.71
C PHE A 30 -16.89 0.06 -6.39
N LEU A 31 -15.88 0.87 -6.69
CA LEU A 31 -16.06 2.12 -7.41
C LEU A 31 -16.56 1.87 -8.84
N VAL A 32 -15.95 0.92 -9.55
CA VAL A 32 -16.39 0.52 -10.90
C VAL A 32 -17.80 -0.05 -10.88
N LEU A 33 -18.11 -0.96 -9.95
CA LEU A 33 -19.46 -1.51 -9.80
C LEU A 33 -20.49 -0.42 -9.49
N GLY A 34 -20.17 0.56 -8.63
CA GLY A 34 -21.05 1.68 -8.37
C GLY A 34 -21.32 2.53 -9.61
N ILE A 35 -20.28 2.87 -10.39
CA ILE A 35 -20.44 3.65 -11.63
C ILE A 35 -21.26 2.87 -12.66
N VAL A 36 -20.91 1.60 -12.89
CA VAL A 36 -21.59 0.73 -13.85
C VAL A 36 -23.05 0.50 -13.43
N GLY A 37 -23.30 0.27 -12.14
CA GLY A 37 -24.64 0.11 -11.58
C GLY A 37 -25.53 1.34 -11.82
N GLU A 38 -24.99 2.55 -11.69
CA GLU A 38 -25.72 3.81 -11.92
C GLU A 38 -25.96 4.10 -13.42
N HIS A 39 -25.07 3.67 -14.31
CA HIS A 39 -25.10 4.02 -15.74
C HIS A 39 -25.60 2.90 -16.67
N LEU A 40 -25.95 1.73 -16.13
CA LEU A 40 -26.57 0.65 -16.90
C LEU A 40 -28.02 1.02 -17.28
N PRO A 41 -28.38 1.03 -18.58
CA PRO A 41 -29.73 1.32 -19.05
C PRO A 41 -30.63 0.09 -18.89
N VAL A 42 -30.75 -0.41 -17.67
CA VAL A 42 -31.54 -1.59 -17.30
C VAL A 42 -32.47 -1.21 -16.14
N LEU A 43 -33.69 -1.76 -16.11
CA LEU A 43 -34.62 -1.53 -15.01
C LEU A 43 -33.93 -1.83 -13.66
N SER A 44 -34.08 -0.95 -12.67
CA SER A 44 -33.39 -1.11 -11.36
C SER A 44 -33.71 -2.43 -10.65
N SER A 45 -34.79 -3.12 -11.02
CA SER A 45 -35.19 -4.43 -10.53
C SER A 45 -34.40 -5.60 -11.14
N GLU A 46 -33.83 -5.43 -12.33
CA GLU A 46 -33.02 -6.44 -13.03
C GLU A 46 -31.52 -6.14 -12.95
N ASN A 47 -31.16 -4.96 -12.44
CA ASN A 47 -29.78 -4.59 -12.20
C ASN A 47 -29.24 -5.33 -10.97
N GLY A 48 -28.63 -6.49 -11.21
CA GLY A 48 -28.06 -7.35 -10.17
C GLY A 48 -27.05 -6.65 -9.25
N ILE A 49 -26.41 -5.58 -9.74
CA ILE A 49 -25.49 -4.77 -8.94
C ILE A 49 -26.27 -3.97 -7.90
N LEU A 50 -27.27 -3.18 -8.30
CA LEU A 50 -28.12 -2.41 -7.38
C LEU A 50 -28.94 -3.31 -6.45
N LEU A 51 -29.35 -4.49 -6.94
CA LEU A 51 -30.03 -5.49 -6.12
C LEU A 51 -29.10 -6.02 -5.01
N SER A 52 -27.86 -6.36 -5.35
CA SER A 52 -26.86 -6.78 -4.37
C SER A 52 -26.60 -5.67 -3.36
N GLU A 53 -26.45 -4.42 -3.81
CA GLU A 53 -26.25 -3.26 -2.94
C GLU A 53 -27.36 -3.12 -1.90
N LYS A 54 -28.62 -3.29 -2.33
CA LYS A 54 -29.77 -3.23 -1.44
C LYS A 54 -29.87 -4.42 -0.48
N ALA A 55 -29.34 -5.59 -0.85
CA ALA A 55 -29.47 -6.79 -0.05
C ALA A 55 -28.54 -6.81 1.17
N TRP A 56 -27.30 -6.34 1.04
CA TRP A 56 -26.33 -6.38 2.14
C TRP A 56 -25.83 -5.00 2.55
N LEU A 57 -25.66 -4.06 1.62
CA LEU A 57 -25.01 -2.78 1.91
C LEU A 57 -25.98 -1.81 2.60
N THR A 58 -27.20 -1.63 2.07
CA THR A 58 -28.18 -0.68 2.66
C THR A 58 -28.66 -1.07 4.05
N ASN A 59 -28.53 -2.34 4.43
CA ASN A 59 -28.85 -2.79 5.80
C ASN A 59 -27.80 -2.33 6.82
N TRP A 60 -26.57 -2.05 6.38
CA TRP A 60 -25.44 -1.74 7.26
C TRP A 60 -24.92 -0.31 7.09
N SER A 61 -25.16 0.31 5.93
CA SER A 61 -24.78 1.68 5.64
C SER A 61 -25.71 2.29 4.59
N PRO A 62 -26.18 3.53 4.77
CA PRO A 62 -26.93 4.23 3.72
C PRO A 62 -26.04 4.64 2.54
N LEU A 63 -24.72 4.45 2.66
CA LEU A 63 -23.75 4.79 1.62
C LEU A 63 -23.67 3.65 0.61
N GLY A 64 -23.82 4.01 -0.67
CA GLY A 64 -23.73 3.05 -1.77
C GLY A 64 -22.33 2.56 -2.13
N TYR A 65 -22.24 1.61 -3.05
CA TYR A 65 -20.96 1.02 -3.50
C TYR A 65 -19.94 2.04 -3.96
N ARG A 66 -20.42 3.10 -4.63
CA ARG A 66 -19.55 4.20 -5.11
C ARG A 66 -18.80 4.87 -3.96
N TYR A 67 -19.51 5.19 -2.88
CA TYR A 67 -18.93 5.86 -1.72
C TYR A 67 -18.01 4.93 -0.94
N TRP A 68 -18.39 3.67 -0.77
CA TRP A 68 -17.52 2.67 -0.15
C TRP A 68 -16.25 2.41 -0.95
N GLY A 69 -16.35 2.38 -2.28
CA GLY A 69 -15.18 2.30 -3.16
C GLY A 69 -14.22 3.47 -2.96
N ILE A 70 -14.75 4.69 -2.89
CA ILE A 70 -13.94 5.90 -2.60
C ILE A 70 -13.27 5.80 -1.22
N ILE A 71 -14.02 5.42 -0.18
CA ILE A 71 -13.50 5.31 1.20
C ILE A 71 -12.38 4.27 1.25
N LEU A 72 -12.55 3.12 0.60
CA LEU A 72 -11.55 2.05 0.57
C LEU A 72 -10.27 2.48 -0.18
N ILE A 73 -10.41 3.20 -1.30
CA ILE A 73 -9.25 3.76 -2.02
C ILE A 73 -8.52 4.79 -1.14
N LEU A 74 -9.26 5.65 -0.45
CA LEU A 74 -8.68 6.68 0.42
C LEU A 74 -7.95 6.04 1.62
N ALA A 75 -8.55 5.00 2.22
CA ALA A 75 -7.93 4.20 3.27
C ALA A 75 -6.67 3.47 2.77
N ALA A 76 -6.71 2.89 1.57
CA ALA A 76 -5.56 2.24 0.95
C ALA A 76 -4.41 3.23 0.68
N ALA A 77 -4.73 4.43 0.19
CA ALA A 77 -3.75 5.49 -0.03
C ALA A 77 -3.11 5.96 1.28
N LEU A 78 -3.91 6.16 2.33
CA LEU A 78 -3.40 6.50 3.66
C LEU A 78 -2.49 5.42 4.23
N LEU A 79 -2.90 4.15 4.15
CA LEU A 79 -2.09 3.01 4.58
C LEU A 79 -0.76 2.95 3.81
N ALA A 80 -0.79 3.18 2.49
CA ALA A 80 0.41 3.21 1.67
C ALA A 80 1.37 4.32 2.12
N VAL A 81 0.87 5.54 2.35
CA VAL A 81 1.68 6.67 2.83
C VAL A 81 2.27 6.41 4.22
N ILE A 82 1.47 5.85 5.14
CA ILE A 82 1.93 5.49 6.49
C ILE A 82 3.05 4.44 6.40
N CYS A 83 2.84 3.38 5.61
CA CYS A 83 3.87 2.35 5.41
C CYS A 83 5.14 2.97 4.82
N LEU A 84 5.02 3.80 3.79
CA LEU A 84 6.17 4.46 3.17
C LEU A 84 6.95 5.31 4.19
N SER A 85 6.24 6.09 5.00
CA SER A 85 6.83 6.99 6.00
C SER A 85 7.55 6.23 7.12
N LEU A 86 6.95 5.15 7.62
CA LEU A 86 7.55 4.32 8.67
C LEU A 86 8.81 3.59 8.15
N PHE A 87 8.73 2.98 6.97
CA PHE A 87 9.85 2.21 6.43
C PHE A 87 10.97 3.10 5.87
N ALA A 88 10.67 4.30 5.35
CA ALA A 88 11.70 5.26 5.00
C ALA A 88 12.56 5.64 6.23
N ARG A 89 11.92 5.87 7.38
CA ARG A 89 12.62 6.18 8.64
C ARG A 89 13.46 5.02 9.17
N GLU A 90 12.99 3.79 9.04
CA GLU A 90 13.77 2.61 9.44
C GLU A 90 14.96 2.38 8.51
N GLY A 91 14.76 2.54 7.20
CA GLY A 91 15.82 2.47 6.20
C GLY A 91 16.95 3.45 6.46
N ASP A 92 16.63 4.72 6.72
CA ASP A 92 17.63 5.75 7.02
C ASP A 92 18.48 5.40 8.26
N ARG A 93 17.84 4.88 9.31
CA ARG A 93 18.52 4.47 10.55
C ARG A 93 19.47 3.29 10.35
N ASP A 94 19.07 2.31 9.55
CA ASP A 94 19.91 1.15 9.27
C ASP A 94 21.07 1.50 8.34
N VAL A 95 20.85 2.36 7.35
CA VAL A 95 21.93 2.91 6.51
C VAL A 95 22.94 3.65 7.37
N GLU A 96 22.50 4.47 8.31
CA GLU A 96 23.39 5.20 9.22
C GLU A 96 24.22 4.24 10.10
N ARG A 97 23.61 3.19 10.66
CA ARG A 97 24.31 2.16 11.44
C ARG A 97 25.34 1.40 10.61
N VAL A 98 25.00 1.05 9.37
CA VAL A 98 25.90 0.34 8.46
C VAL A 98 27.05 1.26 8.03
N MET A 99 26.79 2.54 7.75
CA MET A 99 27.85 3.51 7.45
C MET A 99 28.81 3.70 8.62
N ARG A 100 28.31 3.82 9.86
CA ARG A 100 29.17 3.91 11.05
C ARG A 100 30.04 2.66 11.24
N ARG A 101 29.51 1.46 10.94
CA ARG A 101 30.29 0.21 10.97
C ARG A 101 31.33 0.17 9.85
N ALA A 102 30.97 0.60 8.64
CA ALA A 102 31.88 0.66 7.50
C ALA A 102 33.01 1.67 7.70
N GLN A 103 32.74 2.83 8.32
CA GLN A 103 33.77 3.82 8.66
C GLN A 103 34.81 3.26 9.63
N ARG A 104 34.38 2.50 10.67
CA ARG A 104 35.31 1.86 11.61
C ARG A 104 36.20 0.80 10.94
N LEU A 105 35.67 0.07 9.96
CA LEU A 105 36.42 -0.93 9.19
C LEU A 105 37.36 -0.29 8.15
N GLY A 106 36.97 0.85 7.55
CA GLY A 106 37.83 1.61 6.65
C GLY A 106 39.02 2.23 7.37
N ILE A 107 38.81 2.78 8.57
CA ILE A 107 39.89 3.35 9.40
C ILE A 107 40.93 2.29 9.79
N SER A 108 40.52 1.04 10.03
CA SER A 108 41.44 -0.05 10.38
C SER A 108 42.23 -0.62 9.19
N GLN A 109 41.75 -0.43 7.96
CA GLN A 109 42.52 -0.77 6.75
C GLN A 109 43.57 0.30 6.41
N ASP A 110 43.26 1.59 6.59
CA ASP A 110 44.24 2.66 6.38
C ASP A 110 45.37 2.64 7.42
N GLU A 111 45.09 2.31 8.69
CA GLU A 111 46.12 2.17 9.73
C GLU A 111 47.07 0.97 9.50
N SER A 112 46.61 -0.09 8.83
CA SER A 112 47.42 -1.28 8.56
C SER A 112 48.29 -1.18 7.31
N GLN A 113 48.05 -0.20 6.44
CA GLN A 113 48.91 0.10 5.28
C GLN A 113 49.93 1.23 5.52
N SER A 114 49.85 1.92 6.67
CA SER A 114 50.78 3.00 7.05
C SER A 114 51.93 2.55 7.97
N LYS A 115 52.10 1.24 8.20
CA LYS A 115 53.25 0.64 8.91
C LYS A 115 54.03 -0.25 7.95
#